data_AF-A0AAP0MZK0-F1
#
_entry.id   AF-A0AAP0MZK0-F1
#
_cell.length_a   1.000
_cell.length_b   1.000
_cell.length_c   1.000
_cell.angle_alpha   90.00
_cell.angle_beta   90.00
_cell.angle_gamma   90.00
#
_symmetry.space_group_name_H-M   'P 1'
#
loop_
_entity.id
_entity.type
_entity.pdbx_description
1 polymer ?
#
loop_
_entity_poly.entity_id
_entity_poly.type
_entity_poly.pdbx_seq_one_letter_code
_entity_poly.pdbx_strand_id
1 'polypeptide(L)'
;MASANSGVVFEDFFPAMVEKLGAEGFMQELSNGFRLLMDEDKGLITFESLKKNSALLGLQDMSDEELMCMLREGDLDGDGALNEMEFCTLMFRLSPGLMKNSTNLFLEALNVDDF
;
A
#
# COMPACT_ATOMS: atom_id res chain seq x y z
N MET A 1 -6.66 7.41 -29.58
CA MET A 1 -7.05 8.12 -28.35
C MET A 1 -6.38 7.39 -27.20
N ALA A 2 -5.53 8.11 -26.46
CA ALA A 2 -4.57 7.56 -25.51
C ALA A 2 -5.28 6.95 -24.29
N SER A 3 -5.04 5.66 -24.04
CA SER A 3 -5.26 5.06 -22.71
C SER A 3 -3.89 5.07 -22.02
N ALA A 4 -3.59 6.16 -21.30
CA ALA A 4 -2.45 6.20 -20.41
C ALA A 4 -2.80 5.37 -19.18
N ASN A 5 -2.67 4.04 -19.30
CA ASN A 5 -2.64 3.15 -18.17
C ASN A 5 -1.24 3.23 -17.53
N SER A 6 -0.92 4.37 -16.92
CA SER A 6 0.19 4.49 -15.96
C SER A 6 -0.28 3.96 -14.61
N GLY A 7 -0.92 2.78 -14.63
CA GLY A 7 -1.18 2.04 -13.41
C GLY A 7 0.16 1.48 -13.00
N VAL A 8 0.67 1.95 -11.86
CA VAL A 8 1.74 1.25 -11.15
C VAL A 8 1.32 -0.22 -11.11
N VAL A 9 1.97 -1.07 -11.91
CA VAL A 9 1.71 -2.50 -11.90
C VAL A 9 2.42 -3.01 -10.66
N PHE A 10 1.77 -2.81 -9.51
CA PHE A 10 2.18 -3.43 -8.29
C PHE A 10 1.98 -4.94 -8.49
N GLU A 11 3.07 -5.65 -8.70
CA GLU A 11 3.03 -7.10 -8.83
C GLU A 11 2.59 -7.66 -7.47
N ASP A 12 1.38 -8.22 -7.44
CA ASP A 12 0.66 -8.49 -6.20
C ASP A 12 1.21 -9.74 -5.50
N PHE A 13 2.33 -9.56 -4.81
CA PHE A 13 2.98 -10.60 -4.02
C PHE A 13 2.43 -10.69 -2.59
N PHE A 14 1.51 -9.80 -2.20
CA PHE A 14 1.01 -9.74 -0.84
C PHE A 14 0.25 -11.00 -0.40
N PRO A 15 -0.59 -11.65 -1.22
CA PRO A 15 -1.22 -12.92 -0.84
C PRO A 15 -0.20 -14.00 -0.46
N ALA A 16 0.87 -14.14 -1.25
CA ALA A 16 1.94 -15.09 -0.96
C ALA A 16 2.75 -14.71 0.29
N MET A 17 2.94 -13.41 0.52
CA MET A 17 3.61 -12.89 1.70
C MET A 17 2.80 -13.14 2.98
N VAL A 18 1.49 -12.95 2.94
CA VAL A 18 0.55 -13.28 4.03
C VAL A 18 0.47 -14.79 4.26
N GLU A 19 0.43 -15.60 3.20
CA GLU A 19 0.43 -17.07 3.34
C GLU A 19 1.72 -17.58 4.01
N LYS A 20 2.87 -17.01 3.65
CA LYS A 20 4.18 -17.45 4.13
C LYS A 20 4.55 -16.92 5.52
N LEU A 21 4.21 -15.67 5.81
CA LEU A 21 4.59 -14.97 7.06
C LEU A 21 3.46 -14.93 8.09
N GLY A 22 2.23 -15.23 7.69
CA GLY A 22 1.03 -14.94 8.47
C GLY A 22 0.67 -13.46 8.45
N ALA A 23 -0.52 -13.12 8.98
CA ALA A 23 -1.00 -11.74 9.02
C ALA A 23 -0.10 -10.83 9.89
N GLU A 24 0.38 -11.35 11.03
CA GLU A 24 1.27 -10.61 11.93
C GLU A 24 2.64 -10.34 11.29
N GLY A 25 3.24 -11.35 10.65
CA GLY A 25 4.51 -11.18 9.94
C GLY A 25 4.39 -10.25 8.74
N PHE A 26 3.28 -10.31 8.01
CA PHE A 26 2.99 -9.38 6.92
C PHE A 26 2.87 -7.93 7.41
N MET A 27 2.12 -7.70 8.50
CA MET A 27 2.01 -6.37 9.11
C MET A 27 3.38 -5.85 9.55
N GLN A 28 4.23 -6.72 10.11
CA GLN A 28 5.58 -6.33 10.52
C GLN A 28 6.47 -5.94 9.33
N GLU A 29 6.37 -6.64 8.20
CA GLU A 29 7.07 -6.26 6.96
C GLU A 29 6.57 -4.92 6.41
N LEU A 30 5.26 -4.65 6.48
CA LEU A 30 4.72 -3.33 6.11
C LEU A 30 5.25 -2.22 7.02
N SER A 31 5.28 -2.45 8.34
CA SER A 31 5.90 -1.52 9.30
C SER A 31 7.39 -1.29 9.04
N ASN A 32 8.12 -2.34 8.64
CA ASN A 32 9.53 -2.21 8.25
C ASN A 32 9.68 -1.40 6.96
N GLY A 33 8.82 -1.63 5.97
CA GLY A 33 8.77 -0.84 4.74
C GLY A 33 8.44 0.63 5.01
N PHE A 34 7.48 0.90 5.90
CA PHE A 34 7.17 2.25 6.37
C PHE A 34 8.40 2.91 6.96
N ARG A 35 9.12 2.23 7.86
CA ARG A 35 10.35 2.74 8.46
C ARG A 35 11.48 3.02 7.47
N LEU A 36 11.54 2.29 6.37
CA LEU A 36 12.50 2.54 5.30
C LEU A 36 12.15 3.78 4.48
N LEU A 37 10.86 4.10 4.34
CA LEU A 37 10.37 5.21 3.53
C LEU A 37 10.15 6.50 4.32
N MET A 38 9.93 6.41 5.62
CA MET A 38 9.61 7.54 6.47
C MET A 38 10.77 8.53 6.57
N ASP A 39 10.41 9.77 6.86
CA ASP A 39 11.30 10.82 7.33
C ASP A 39 11.64 10.55 8.81
N GLU A 40 12.93 10.44 9.12
CA GLU A 40 13.41 10.13 10.48
C GLU A 40 13.09 11.26 11.48
N ASP A 41 13.06 12.52 11.03
CA ASP A 41 12.82 13.67 11.90
C ASP A 41 11.33 13.86 12.18
N LYS A 42 10.48 13.63 11.18
CA LYS A 42 9.02 13.83 11.30
C LYS A 42 8.26 12.61 11.80
N GLY A 43 8.79 11.40 11.60
CA GLY A 43 8.06 10.20 11.95
C GLY A 43 7.03 9.77 10.89
N LEU A 44 7.03 10.38 9.70
CA LEU A 44 6.00 10.22 8.66
C LEU A 44 6.65 10.08 7.28
N ILE A 45 5.98 9.42 6.34
CA ILE A 45 6.43 9.40 4.95
C ILE A 45 6.01 10.72 4.30
N THR A 46 6.97 11.55 3.97
CA THR A 46 6.74 12.78 3.21
C THR A 46 7.07 12.57 1.74
N PHE A 47 6.64 13.49 0.88
CA PHE A 47 7.02 13.45 -0.53
C PHE A 47 8.55 13.37 -0.73
N GLU A 48 9.32 14.15 0.04
CA GLU A 48 10.79 14.14 -0.05
C GLU A 48 11.40 12.83 0.44
N SER A 49 10.92 12.30 1.58
CA SER A 49 11.42 11.02 2.10
C SER A 49 11.04 9.87 1.18
N LEU A 50 9.80 9.85 0.68
CA LEU A 50 9.32 8.87 -0.29
C LEU A 50 10.17 8.90 -1.56
N LYS A 51 10.43 10.09 -2.15
CA LYS A 51 11.26 10.22 -3.36
C LYS A 51 12.70 9.79 -3.16
N LYS A 52 13.28 10.09 -2.00
CA LYS A 52 14.66 9.74 -1.67
C LYS A 52 14.80 8.23 -1.40
N ASN A 53 13.85 7.66 -0.67
CA ASN A 53 13.90 6.30 -0.16
C ASN A 53 13.23 5.29 -1.11
N SER A 54 12.39 5.73 -2.06
CA SER A 54 11.79 4.89 -3.10
C SER A 54 12.84 4.18 -3.95
N ALA A 55 14.00 4.80 -4.15
CA ALA A 55 15.14 4.19 -4.82
C ALA A 55 15.63 2.90 -4.12
N LEU A 56 15.49 2.81 -2.79
CA LEU A 56 15.89 1.63 -2.00
C LEU A 56 14.95 0.44 -2.25
N LEU A 57 13.70 0.70 -2.63
CA LEU A 57 12.69 -0.30 -2.96
C LEU A 57 12.64 -0.62 -4.46
N GLY A 58 13.57 -0.10 -5.25
CA GLY A 58 13.56 -0.27 -6.71
C GLY A 58 12.45 0.51 -7.41
N LEU A 59 11.79 1.44 -6.72
CA LEU A 59 10.76 2.33 -7.28
C LEU A 59 11.38 3.59 -7.91
N GLN A 60 12.64 3.52 -8.32
CA GLN A 60 13.41 4.64 -8.87
C GLN A 60 12.86 5.19 -10.19
N ASP A 61 12.04 4.41 -10.90
CA ASP A 61 11.44 4.80 -12.18
C ASP A 61 10.10 5.53 -12.02
N MET A 62 9.63 5.72 -10.78
CA MET A 62 8.43 6.50 -10.49
C MET A 62 8.70 7.99 -10.71
N SER A 63 7.81 8.63 -11.46
CA SER A 63 7.80 10.08 -11.65
C SER A 63 7.36 10.83 -10.39
N ASP A 64 7.74 12.11 -10.28
CA ASP A 64 7.30 12.99 -9.19
C ASP A 64 5.76 13.06 -9.13
N GLU A 65 5.09 13.03 -10.28
CA GLU A 65 3.64 12.98 -10.39
C GLU A 65 3.04 11.69 -9.82
N GLU A 66 3.66 10.53 -10.06
CA GLU A 66 3.20 9.25 -9.52
C GLU A 66 3.39 9.17 -8.01
N LEU A 67 4.55 9.64 -7.50
CA LEU A 67 4.80 9.71 -6.06
C LEU A 67 3.81 10.66 -5.36
N MET A 68 3.53 11.81 -5.95
CA MET A 68 2.49 12.73 -5.45
C MET A 68 1.10 12.11 -5.47
N CYS A 69 0.79 11.33 -6.50
CA CYS A 69 -0.48 10.61 -6.59
C CYS A 69 -0.61 9.57 -5.48
N MET A 70 0.44 8.79 -5.22
CA MET A 70 0.48 7.81 -4.13
C MET A 70 0.28 8.47 -2.77
N LEU A 71 0.95 9.59 -2.54
CA LEU A 71 0.83 10.34 -1.29
C LEU A 71 -0.62 10.83 -1.10
N ARG A 72 -1.19 11.46 -2.13
CA ARG A 72 -2.56 11.98 -2.09
C ARG A 72 -3.63 10.89 -1.94
N GLU A 73 -3.40 9.72 -2.51
CA GLU A 73 -4.35 8.60 -2.43
C GLU A 73 -4.33 7.93 -1.05
N GLY A 74 -3.19 7.97 -0.36
CA GLY A 74 -3.02 7.39 0.98
C GLY A 74 -3.28 8.38 2.13
N ASP A 75 -3.11 9.68 1.88
CA ASP A 75 -3.30 10.75 2.87
C ASP A 75 -4.81 10.94 3.15
N LEU A 76 -5.25 10.45 4.31
CA LEU A 76 -6.67 10.46 4.70
C LEU A 76 -7.02 11.67 5.57
N ASP A 77 -6.05 12.23 6.29
CA ASP A 77 -6.24 13.38 7.16
C ASP A 77 -5.90 14.73 6.48
N GLY A 78 -5.24 14.71 5.33
CA GLY A 78 -4.88 15.85 4.52
C GLY A 78 -3.65 16.60 5.02
N ASP A 79 -2.79 15.98 5.82
CA ASP A 79 -1.57 16.60 6.36
C ASP A 79 -0.42 16.70 5.33
N GLY A 80 -0.58 16.07 4.16
CA GLY A 80 0.42 16.05 3.10
C GLY A 80 1.59 15.11 3.40
N ALA A 81 1.38 14.09 4.23
CA ALA A 81 2.29 13.00 4.54
C ALA A 81 1.47 11.69 4.66
N LEU A 82 2.16 10.57 4.91
CA LEU A 82 1.52 9.31 5.28
C LEU A 82 2.03 8.87 6.64
N ASN A 83 1.11 8.60 7.55
CA ASN A 83 1.39 7.86 8.77
C ASN A 83 1.41 6.34 8.51
N GLU A 84 1.82 5.57 9.52
CA GLU A 84 1.96 4.11 9.38
C GLU A 84 0.64 3.42 9.01
N MET A 85 -0.48 3.87 9.58
CA MET A 85 -1.80 3.29 9.29
C MET A 85 -2.25 3.62 7.86
N GLU A 86 -2.04 4.85 7.41
CA GLU A 86 -2.34 5.30 6.05
C GLU A 86 -1.52 4.55 5.02
N PHE A 87 -0.22 4.41 5.27
CA PHE A 87 0.67 3.62 4.41
C PHE A 87 0.22 2.16 4.31
N CYS A 88 -0.07 1.51 5.44
CA CYS A 88 -0.60 0.14 5.45
C CYS A 88 -1.90 0.06 4.64
N THR A 89 -2.84 0.97 4.89
CA THR A 89 -4.14 1.02 4.22
C THR A 89 -3.98 1.20 2.70
N LEU A 90 -3.09 2.09 2.27
CA LEU A 90 -2.78 2.29 0.85
C LEU A 90 -2.22 1.01 0.23
N MET A 91 -1.29 0.32 0.91
CA MET A 91 -0.73 -0.94 0.43
C MET A 91 -1.81 -2.03 0.29
N PHE A 92 -2.72 -2.16 1.27
CA PHE A 92 -3.85 -3.08 1.15
C PHE A 92 -4.78 -2.71 -0.03
N ARG A 93 -5.01 -1.42 -0.29
CA ARG A 93 -5.83 -0.96 -1.43
C ARG A 93 -5.17 -1.23 -2.78
N LEU A 94 -3.85 -1.15 -2.84
CA LEU A 94 -3.06 -1.42 -4.05
C LEU A 94 -2.90 -2.92 -4.34
N SER A 95 -3.24 -3.80 -3.39
CA SER A 95 -3.33 -5.26 -3.59
C SER A 95 -4.78 -5.69 -3.84
N PRO A 96 -5.23 -5.71 -5.10
CA PRO A 96 -6.55 -6.20 -5.43
C PRO A 96 -6.73 -7.68 -5.07
N GLY A 97 -5.66 -8.49 -4.97
CA GLY A 97 -5.72 -9.88 -4.51
C GLY A 97 -6.11 -10.01 -3.05
N LEU A 98 -5.56 -9.18 -2.15
CA LEU A 98 -5.96 -9.15 -0.74
C LEU A 98 -7.38 -8.61 -0.54
N MET A 99 -7.76 -7.56 -1.28
CA MET A 99 -9.12 -7.01 -1.21
C MET A 99 -10.17 -7.99 -1.75
N LYS A 100 -9.88 -8.72 -2.84
CA LYS A 100 -10.82 -9.71 -3.41
C LYS A 100 -11.01 -10.95 -2.51
N ASN A 101 -9.98 -11.37 -1.80
CA ASN A 101 -10.12 -12.45 -0.82
C ASN A 101 -10.96 -11.99 0.39
N SER A 102 -10.78 -10.74 0.82
CA SER A 102 -11.57 -10.16 1.92
C SER A 102 -13.05 -10.00 1.56
N THR A 103 -13.40 -9.62 0.33
CA THR A 103 -14.81 -9.55 -0.11
C THR A 103 -15.44 -10.92 -0.32
N ASN A 104 -14.68 -11.92 -0.80
CA ASN A 104 -15.19 -13.30 -0.89
C ASN A 104 -15.50 -13.87 0.50
N LEU A 105 -14.64 -13.64 1.49
CA LEU A 105 -14.87 -14.11 2.86
C LEU A 105 -16.12 -13.46 3.50
N PHE A 106 -16.37 -12.18 3.18
CA PHE A 106 -17.57 -11.46 3.65
C PHE A 106 -18.84 -11.93 2.94
N LEU A 107 -18.76 -12.29 1.65
CA LEU A 107 -19.88 -12.85 0.89
C LEU A 107 -20.20 -14.29 1.31
N GLU A 108 -19.20 -15.11 1.64
CA GLU A 108 -19.39 -16.45 2.18
C GLU A 108 -20.04 -16.39 3.58
N ALA A 109 -19.64 -15.44 4.42
CA ALA A 109 -20.25 -15.21 5.73
C ALA A 109 -21.69 -14.64 5.68
N LEU A 110 -22.07 -13.96 4.59
CA LEU A 110 -23.44 -13.51 4.35
C LEU A 110 -24.30 -14.56 3.62
N ASN A 111 -23.69 -15.63 3.12
CA ASN A 111 -24.37 -16.79 2.52
C ASN A 111 -24.70 -17.89 3.56
N VAL A 112 -24.78 -17.54 4.84
CA VAL A 112 -25.34 -18.44 5.85
C VAL A 112 -26.85 -18.56 5.61
N ASP A 113 -27.21 -19.66 4.96
CA ASP A 113 -28.51 -20.31 4.82
C ASP A 113 -29.71 -19.57 5.48
N ASP A 114 -30.47 -18.82 4.68
CA ASP A 114 -31.90 -18.62 4.94
C ASP A 114 -32.70 -19.57 4.04
N PHE A 115 -33.05 -20.72 4.65
CA PHE A 115 -33.96 -21.81 4.24
C PHE A 115 -33.53 -22.88 3.20
#